data_AF-A0A4Q4WCU8-F1
#
_entry.id   AF-A0A4Q4WCU8-F1
#
_cell.length_a   1.000
_cell.length_b   1.000
_cell.length_c   1.000
_cell.angle_alpha   90.00
_cell.angle_beta   90.00
_cell.angle_gamma   90.00
#
_symmetry.space_group_name_H-M   'P 1'
#
loop_
_entity.id
_entity.type
_entity.pdbx_description
1 polymer ?
#
loop_
_entity_poly.entity_id
_entity_poly.type
_entity_poly.pdbx_seq_one_letter_code
_entity_poly.pdbx_strand_id
1 'polypeptide(L)'
;MANVQRNAVSAWLDRWYAEQTGTLLGHHGHPLELALQAATAAYRSGRGTRADVLAMELEIQKLQDRLDENRAAVAASAVALERWIGPAAPRPLSEPPRLAVPLPVERLARGELDTVPEVAAAQREISRSS
;
A
#
# COMPACT_ATOMS: atom_id res chain seq x y z
N MET A 1 14.62 17.44 12.26
CA MET A 1 14.55 17.18 10.80
C MET A 1 14.33 15.71 10.47
N ALA A 2 15.00 14.76 11.15
CA ALA A 2 14.82 13.32 10.92
C ALA A 2 13.35 12.83 10.95
N ASN A 3 12.53 13.33 11.88
CA ASN A 3 11.12 12.92 11.97
C ASN A 3 10.25 13.39 10.79
N VAL A 4 10.50 14.58 10.25
CA VAL A 4 9.77 15.10 9.09
C VAL A 4 10.06 14.27 7.85
N GLN A 5 11.35 13.96 7.61
CA GLN A 5 11.76 13.11 6.50
C GLN A 5 11.19 11.69 6.63
N ARG A 6 11.27 11.10 7.82
CA ARG A 6 10.71 9.77 8.09
C ARG A 6 9.21 9.73 7.78
N ASN A 7 8.45 10.71 8.29
CA ASN A 7 7.00 10.77 8.07
C ASN A 7 6.63 11.00 6.59
N ALA A 8 7.41 11.81 5.87
CA ALA A 8 7.22 12.02 4.44
C ALA A 8 7.45 10.72 3.65
N VAL A 9 8.50 9.95 3.99
CA VAL A 9 8.77 8.65 3.37
C VAL A 9 7.66 7.64 3.68
N SER A 10 7.19 7.58 4.93
CA SER A 10 6.06 6.71 5.29
C SER A 10 4.80 7.05 4.48
N ALA A 11 4.40 8.32 4.43
CA ALA A 11 3.23 8.74 3.64
C ALA A 11 3.39 8.47 2.14
N TRP A 12 4.61 8.59 1.61
CA TRP A 12 4.93 8.23 0.23
C TRP A 12 4.77 6.72 -0.01
N LEU A 13 5.24 5.86 0.90
CA LEU A 13 5.10 4.41 0.82
C LEU A 13 3.64 3.96 0.94
N ASP A 14 2.87 4.58 1.83
CA ASP A 14 1.44 4.29 2.00
C ASP A 14 0.67 4.55 0.69
N ARG A 15 0.96 5.68 0.03
CA ARG A 15 0.37 6.00 -1.28
C ARG A 15 0.81 5.02 -2.35
N TRP A 16 2.10 4.71 -2.42
CA TRP A 16 2.62 3.74 -3.39
C TRP A 16 1.94 2.38 -3.23
N TYR A 17 1.78 1.89 -2.00
CA TYR A 17 1.10 0.62 -1.73
C TYR A 17 -0.37 0.65 -2.14
N ALA A 18 -1.07 1.77 -1.89
CA ALA A 18 -2.45 1.96 -2.34
C ALA A 18 -2.57 1.92 -3.88
N GLU A 19 -1.66 2.58 -4.61
CA GLU A 19 -1.62 2.55 -6.09
C GLU A 19 -1.31 1.14 -6.64
N GLN A 20 -0.39 0.40 -6.02
CA GLN A 20 -0.11 -1.00 -6.39
C GLN A 20 -1.30 -1.91 -6.13
N THR A 21 -2.00 -1.71 -5.00
CA THR A 21 -3.21 -2.46 -4.67
C THR A 21 -4.29 -2.26 -5.73
N GLY A 22 -4.50 -1.02 -6.20
CA GLY A 22 -5.46 -0.72 -7.27
C GLY A 22 -5.10 -1.40 -8.59
N THR A 23 -3.80 -1.44 -8.93
CA THR A 23 -3.30 -2.15 -10.12
C THR A 23 -3.62 -3.64 -10.05
N LEU A 24 -3.36 -4.27 -8.89
CA LEU A 24 -3.65 -5.69 -8.66
C LEU A 24 -5.15 -6.00 -8.73
N LEU A 25 -5.99 -5.17 -8.09
CA LEU A 25 -7.45 -5.31 -8.16
C LEU A 25 -7.97 -5.19 -9.60
N GLY A 26 -7.38 -4.29 -10.40
CA GLY A 26 -7.74 -4.10 -11.80
C GLY A 26 -7.57 -5.34 -12.68
N HIS A 27 -6.70 -6.28 -12.32
CA HIS A 27 -6.50 -7.52 -13.08
C HIS A 27 -7.66 -8.53 -12.95
N HIS A 28 -8.54 -8.39 -11.96
CA HIS A 28 -9.61 -9.36 -11.70
C HIS A 28 -10.92 -9.09 -12.45
N GLY A 29 -11.10 -7.91 -13.05
CA GLY A 29 -12.36 -7.55 -13.73
C GLY A 29 -12.70 -8.46 -14.91
N HIS A 30 -11.79 -8.55 -15.89
CA HIS A 30 -12.01 -9.36 -17.08
C HIS A 30 -12.21 -10.86 -16.79
N PRO A 31 -11.42 -11.50 -15.91
CA PRO A 31 -11.68 -12.88 -15.49
C PRO A 31 -13.07 -13.12 -14.90
N LEU A 32 -13.58 -12.21 -14.05
CA LEU A 32 -14.90 -12.35 -13.43
C LEU A 32 -16.04 -12.14 -14.44
N GLU A 33 -15.88 -11.23 -15.40
CA GLU A 33 -16.84 -11.06 -16.50
C GLU A 33 -16.95 -12.33 -17.35
N LEU A 34 -15.83 -12.95 -17.70
CA LEU A 34 -15.82 -14.22 -18.42
C LEU A 34 -16.47 -15.35 -17.59
N ALA A 35 -16.23 -15.39 -16.29
CA ALA A 35 -16.86 -16.37 -15.40
C ALA A 35 -18.39 -16.19 -15.34
N LEU A 36 -18.87 -14.95 -15.28
CA LEU A 36 -20.30 -14.64 -15.36
C LEU A 36 -20.91 -15.08 -16.70
N GLN A 37 -20.22 -14.83 -17.82
CA GLN A 37 -20.67 -15.27 -19.14
C GLN A 37 -20.76 -16.81 -19.19
N ALA A 38 -19.76 -17.52 -18.67
CA ALA A 38 -19.75 -18.97 -18.60
C ALA A 38 -20.89 -19.52 -17.73
N ALA A 39 -21.11 -18.95 -16.54
CA ALA A 39 -22.22 -19.31 -15.65
C ALA A 39 -23.58 -19.08 -16.33
N THR A 40 -23.73 -17.95 -17.03
CA THR A 40 -24.95 -17.60 -17.77
C THR A 40 -25.22 -18.58 -18.91
N ALA A 41 -24.19 -18.98 -19.65
CA ALA A 41 -24.31 -19.98 -20.71
C ALA A 41 -24.65 -21.37 -20.16
N ALA A 42 -24.03 -21.78 -19.06
CA ALA A 42 -24.32 -23.04 -18.37
C ALA A 42 -25.79 -23.10 -17.92
N TYR A 43 -26.27 -22.03 -17.27
CA TYR A 43 -27.67 -21.89 -16.86
C TYR A 43 -28.65 -21.98 -18.04
N ARG A 44 -28.39 -21.25 -19.14
CA ARG A 44 -29.24 -21.29 -20.34
C ARG A 44 -29.27 -22.65 -21.03
N SER A 45 -28.19 -23.42 -20.92
CA SER A 45 -28.10 -24.80 -21.46
C SER A 45 -28.63 -25.88 -20.51
N GLY A 46 -29.13 -25.51 -19.31
CA GLY A 46 -29.61 -26.45 -18.30
C GLY A 46 -28.50 -27.23 -17.57
N ARG A 47 -27.23 -26.85 -17.76
CA ARG A 47 -26.06 -27.49 -17.15
C ARG A 47 -25.54 -26.76 -15.89
N GLY A 48 -26.26 -25.75 -15.44
CA GLY A 48 -25.93 -24.94 -14.27
C GLY A 48 -27.17 -24.30 -13.65
N THR A 49 -27.01 -23.62 -12.52
CA THR A 49 -28.13 -23.07 -11.75
C THR A 49 -28.20 -21.53 -11.84
N ARG A 50 -29.38 -20.95 -11.54
CA ARG A 50 -29.50 -19.50 -11.38
C ARG A 50 -28.66 -18.98 -10.20
N ALA A 51 -28.47 -19.81 -9.18
CA ALA A 51 -27.65 -19.47 -8.02
C ALA A 51 -26.17 -19.26 -8.41
N ASP A 52 -25.64 -20.05 -9.36
CA ASP A 52 -24.26 -19.88 -9.85
C ASP A 52 -24.07 -18.53 -10.56
N VAL A 53 -25.07 -18.08 -11.32
CA VAL A 53 -25.06 -16.75 -11.96
C VAL A 53 -25.07 -15.64 -10.90
N LEU A 54 -25.96 -15.74 -9.92
CA LEU A 54 -26.04 -14.77 -8.81
C LEU A 54 -24.73 -14.74 -8.00
N ALA A 55 -24.08 -15.88 -7.80
CA ALA A 55 -22.79 -15.94 -7.12
C ALA A 55 -21.71 -15.15 -7.88
N MET A 56 -21.65 -15.27 -9.22
CA MET A 56 -20.71 -14.51 -10.04
C MET A 56 -21.04 -13.01 -10.08
N GLU A 57 -22.32 -12.64 -10.12
CA GLU A 57 -22.75 -11.23 -10.00
C GLU A 57 -22.28 -10.63 -8.65
N LEU A 58 -22.38 -11.39 -7.55
CA LEU A 58 -21.91 -10.96 -6.24
C LEU A 58 -20.38 -10.81 -6.18
N GLU A 59 -19.60 -11.69 -6.80
CA GLU A 59 -18.14 -11.55 -6.85
C GLU A 59 -17.70 -10.31 -7.64
N ILE A 60 -18.41 -9.96 -8.71
CA ILE A 60 -18.17 -8.69 -9.44
C ILE A 60 -18.47 -7.50 -8.53
N GLN A 61 -19.59 -7.52 -7.79
CA GLN A 61 -19.92 -6.44 -6.86
C GLN A 61 -18.84 -6.29 -5.77
N LYS A 62 -18.37 -7.39 -5.18
CA LYS A 62 -17.27 -7.35 -4.19
C LYS A 62 -15.99 -6.77 -4.75
N LEU A 63 -15.67 -7.05 -6.02
CA LEU A 63 -14.50 -6.44 -6.68
C LEU A 63 -14.69 -4.93 -6.84
N GLN A 64 -15.89 -4.48 -7.22
CA GLN A 64 -16.21 -3.06 -7.35
C GLN A 64 -16.10 -2.33 -6.01
N ASP A 65 -16.65 -2.91 -4.93
CA ASP A 65 -16.56 -2.35 -3.58
C ASP A 65 -15.09 -2.17 -3.17
N ARG A 66 -14.25 -3.19 -3.41
CA ARG A 66 -12.80 -3.12 -3.13
C ARG A 66 -12.07 -2.07 -3.97
N LEU A 67 -12.46 -1.90 -5.24
CA LEU A 67 -11.89 -0.86 -6.10
C LEU A 67 -12.25 0.53 -5.57
N ASP A 68 -13.48 0.74 -5.10
CA ASP A 68 -13.91 2.01 -4.53
C ASP A 68 -13.23 2.31 -3.19
N GLU A 69 -13.11 1.32 -2.31
CA GLU A 69 -12.31 1.42 -1.09
C GLU A 69 -10.84 1.79 -1.39
N ASN A 70 -10.25 1.15 -2.40
CA ASN A 70 -8.88 1.46 -2.81
C ASN A 70 -8.74 2.88 -3.38
N ARG A 71 -9.69 3.36 -4.18
CA ARG A 71 -9.70 4.75 -4.67
C ARG A 71 -9.74 5.74 -3.51
N ALA A 72 -10.56 5.47 -2.50
CA ALA A 72 -10.61 6.28 -1.28
C ALA A 72 -9.27 6.26 -0.52
N ALA A 73 -8.61 5.09 -0.43
CA ALA A 73 -7.29 4.96 0.19
C ALA A 73 -6.19 5.74 -0.56
N VAL A 74 -6.20 5.70 -1.90
CA VAL A 74 -5.29 6.50 -2.74
C VAL A 74 -5.51 8.00 -2.51
N ALA A 75 -6.78 8.45 -2.48
CA ALA A 75 -7.09 9.85 -2.20
C ALA A 75 -6.64 10.28 -0.80
N ALA A 76 -6.91 9.47 0.22
CA ALA A 76 -6.54 9.75 1.60
C ALA A 76 -5.01 9.81 1.78
N SER A 77 -4.27 8.88 1.17
CA SER A 77 -2.80 8.86 1.23
C SER A 77 -2.17 10.03 0.47
N ALA A 78 -2.77 10.49 -0.64
CA ALA A 78 -2.35 11.70 -1.33
C ALA A 78 -2.49 12.96 -0.44
N VAL A 79 -3.63 13.10 0.26
CA VAL A 79 -3.85 14.21 1.22
C VAL A 79 -2.86 14.12 2.40
N ALA A 80 -2.62 12.91 2.92
CA ALA A 80 -1.65 12.71 4.00
C ALA A 80 -0.22 13.09 3.58
N LEU A 81 0.15 12.83 2.33
CA LEU A 81 1.44 13.20 1.75
C LEU A 81 1.57 14.71 1.51
N GLU A 82 0.49 15.39 1.13
CA GLU A 82 0.45 16.85 0.89
C GLU A 82 0.91 17.65 2.10
N ARG A 83 0.57 17.19 3.30
CA ARG A 83 1.07 17.78 4.56
C ARG A 83 2.60 17.90 4.62
N TRP A 84 3.33 16.99 3.97
CA TRP A 84 4.79 16.90 4.09
C TRP A 84 5.54 17.50 2.90
N ILE A 85 5.01 17.34 1.68
CA ILE A 85 5.68 17.80 0.45
C ILE A 85 4.92 18.92 -0.27
N GLY A 86 3.82 19.39 0.31
CA GLY A 86 2.97 20.43 -0.23
C GLY A 86 2.31 20.03 -1.56
N PRO A 87 2.06 21.00 -2.46
CA PRO A 87 1.24 20.81 -3.67
C PRO A 87 1.88 19.89 -4.73
N ALA A 88 3.06 19.32 -4.47
CA ALA A 88 3.65 18.27 -5.30
C ALA A 88 3.01 16.89 -5.05
N ALA A 89 2.28 16.71 -3.95
CA ALA A 89 1.66 15.45 -3.56
C ALA A 89 0.68 14.79 -4.54
N PRO A 90 -0.10 15.51 -5.39
CA PRO A 90 -0.94 14.86 -6.38
C PRO A 90 -0.19 14.43 -7.66
N ARG A 91 1.10 14.74 -7.80
CA ARG A 91 1.89 14.31 -8.97
C ARG A 91 2.04 12.77 -8.98
N PRO A 92 2.19 12.13 -10.15
CA PRO A 92 2.53 10.71 -10.23
C PRO A 92 3.76 10.40 -9.37
N LEU A 93 3.72 9.28 -8.64
CA LEU A 93 4.87 8.83 -7.88
C LEU A 93 5.99 8.41 -8.83
N SER A 94 7.23 8.71 -8.45
CA SER A 94 8.40 8.13 -9.10
C SER A 94 8.52 6.65 -8.77
N GLU A 95 9.45 5.97 -9.43
CA GLU A 95 9.78 4.58 -9.09
C GLU A 95 10.18 4.45 -7.61
N PRO A 96 9.74 3.39 -6.91
CA PRO A 96 10.07 3.22 -5.50
C PRO A 96 11.57 3.17 -5.28
N PRO A 97 12.06 3.80 -4.19
CA PRO A 97 13.43 3.62 -3.78
C PRO A 97 13.65 2.14 -3.50
N ARG A 98 14.86 1.63 -3.77
CA ARG A 98 15.21 0.27 -3.40
C ARG A 98 15.06 0.14 -1.89
N LEU A 99 14.09 -0.66 -1.45
CA LEU A 99 13.94 -1.03 -0.06
C LEU A 99 15.05 -2.03 0.25
N ALA A 100 16.19 -1.52 0.71
CA ALA A 100 17.28 -2.38 1.15
C ALA A 100 16.84 -3.15 2.40
N VAL A 101 17.02 -4.46 2.39
CA VAL A 101 16.83 -5.28 3.59
C VAL A 101 17.89 -4.83 4.61
N PRO A 102 17.51 -4.40 5.83
CA PRO A 102 18.47 -4.01 6.83
C PRO A 102 19.45 -5.14 7.12
N LEU A 103 20.70 -4.77 7.40
CA LEU A 103 21.68 -5.73 7.89
C LEU A 103 21.18 -6.37 9.21
N PRO A 104 21.58 -7.60 9.54
CA PRO A 104 21.24 -8.22 10.82
C PRO A 104 21.53 -7.28 12.00
N VAL A 105 20.68 -7.34 13.03
CA VAL A 105 20.72 -6.46 14.22
C VAL A 105 22.13 -6.38 14.82
N GLU A 106 22.86 -7.49 14.84
CA GLU A 106 24.22 -7.59 15.40
C GLU A 106 25.26 -6.79 14.60
N ARG A 107 24.97 -6.48 13.33
CA ARG A 107 25.84 -5.69 12.45
C ARG A 107 25.47 -4.20 12.51
N LEU A 108 24.19 -3.88 12.63
CA LEU A 108 23.71 -2.50 12.87
C LEU A 108 24.19 -1.97 14.23
N ALA A 109 24.11 -2.79 15.27
CA ALA A 109 24.56 -2.43 16.63
C ALA A 109 26.05 -2.09 16.72
N ARG A 110 26.88 -2.62 15.83
CA ARG A 110 28.34 -2.40 15.84
C ARG A 110 28.82 -1.19 15.05
N GLY A 111 27.98 -0.59 14.20
CA GLY A 111 28.41 0.44 13.25
C GLY A 111 27.58 1.71 13.19
N GLU A 112 26.30 1.67 13.60
CA GLU A 112 25.37 2.78 13.33
C GLU A 112 24.61 3.30 14.56
N LEU A 113 24.88 2.78 15.77
CA LEU A 113 24.23 3.32 16.98
C LEU A 113 24.68 4.76 17.29
N ASP A 114 25.93 5.11 16.96
CA ASP A 114 26.49 6.45 17.17
C ASP A 114 25.89 7.51 16.24
N THR A 115 25.23 7.09 15.15
CA THR A 115 24.55 7.99 14.21
C THR A 115 23.07 8.19 14.54
N VAL A 116 22.53 7.44 15.52
CA VAL A 116 21.16 7.62 16.02
C VAL A 116 21.13 8.83 16.97
N PRO A 117 20.38 9.90 16.63
CA PRO A 117 20.42 11.15 17.38
C PRO A 117 19.99 11.00 18.85
N GLU A 118 19.02 10.12 19.12
CA GLU A 118 18.54 9.88 20.49
C GLU A 118 19.60 9.17 21.34
N VAL A 119 20.36 8.22 20.78
CA VAL A 119 21.43 7.47 21.47
C VAL A 119 22.60 8.40 21.76
N ALA A 120 23.02 9.19 20.76
CA ALA A 120 24.09 10.18 20.93
C ALA A 120 23.74 11.26 21.99
N ALA A 121 22.47 11.66 22.09
CA ALA A 121 22.01 12.58 23.11
C ALA A 121 22.09 11.96 24.52
N ALA A 122 21.61 10.71 24.68
CA ALA A 122 21.67 9.99 25.94
C ALA A 122 23.13 9.74 26.41
N GLN A 123 24.05 9.41 25.49
CA GLN A 123 25.47 9.21 25.82
C GLN A 123 26.15 10.48 26.36
N ARG A 124 25.81 11.65 25.78
CA ARG A 124 26.34 12.95 26.22
C ARG A 124 25.86 13.34 27.62
N GLU A 125 24.64 12.96 27.96
CA GLU A 125 24.06 13.23 29.28
C GLU A 125 24.76 12.39 30.36
N ILE A 126 25.00 11.10 30.07
CA ILE A 126 25.76 10.21 30.95
C ILE A 126 27.20 10.73 31.14
N SER A 127 27.85 11.16 30.05
CA SER A 127 29.24 11.66 30.08
C SER A 127 29.43 13.01 30.78
N ARG A 128 28.36 13.80 30.96
CA ARG A 128 28.37 15.04 31.75
C ARG A 128 28.16 14.80 33.25
N SER A 129 27.67 13.62 33.62
CA SER A 129 27.32 13.24 34.99
C SER A 129 28.39 12.40 35.69
N SER A 130 29.49 12.07 34.99
CA SER A 130 30.73 11.47 35.52
C SER A 130 31.86 12.48 35.49
#